data_AF-A0A0D6PF97-F1
#
_entry.id   AF-A0A0D6PF97-F1
#
_cell.length_a   1.000
_cell.length_b   1.000
_cell.length_c   1.000
_cell.angle_alpha   90.00
_cell.angle_beta   90.00
_cell.angle_gamma   90.00
#
_symmetry.space_group_name_H-M   'P 1'
#
loop_
_entity.id
_entity.type
_entity.pdbx_description
1 polymer ?
#
loop_
_entity_poly.entity_id
_entity_poly.type
_entity_poly.pdbx_seq_one_letter_code
_entity_poly.pdbx_strand_id
1 'polypeptide(L)'
;MKLVKIGAFGLAASLLAVAAQAGTPPAIYTAPQAQAGASDFSQNCAMCHGANLEGGAGPALVGQAFASASNNYTVGAIFTELSQQMPAGQPGSLSHTQYEDIMAYILQKNGYPAGSTAISYDKAMGDTTPLVSQVK
;
A
#
# COMPACT_ATOMS: atom_id res chain seq x y z
N MET A 1 28.77 -65.39 -16.70
CA MET A 1 29.21 -64.07 -17.18
C MET A 1 28.01 -63.12 -17.17
N LYS A 2 28.13 -62.00 -16.42
CA LYS A 2 27.58 -60.64 -16.63
C LYS A 2 26.19 -60.52 -17.32
N LEU A 3 25.20 -59.79 -16.83
CA LEU A 3 25.23 -58.36 -16.50
C LEU A 3 24.08 -58.00 -15.53
N VAL A 4 24.41 -57.18 -14.53
CA VAL A 4 23.49 -56.41 -13.69
C VAL A 4 22.99 -55.20 -14.50
N LYS A 5 21.68 -54.98 -14.57
CA LYS A 5 21.09 -53.73 -15.07
C LYS A 5 20.66 -52.88 -13.88
N ILE A 6 21.40 -51.80 -13.66
CA ILE A 6 21.09 -50.75 -12.68
C ILE A 6 19.95 -49.93 -13.26
N GLY A 7 18.75 -50.07 -12.68
CA GLY A 7 17.59 -49.22 -12.99
C GLY A 7 17.64 -47.95 -12.16
N ALA A 8 17.74 -46.80 -12.83
CA ALA A 8 17.83 -45.49 -12.22
C ALA A 8 16.58 -45.14 -11.40
N PHE A 9 16.78 -44.75 -10.13
CA PHE A 9 15.78 -44.08 -9.30
C PHE A 9 15.56 -42.65 -9.82
N GLY A 10 14.47 -42.44 -10.55
CA GLY A 10 13.99 -41.11 -10.90
C GLY A 10 13.17 -40.52 -9.76
N LEU A 11 13.76 -39.66 -8.94
CA LEU A 11 13.04 -38.89 -7.92
C LEU A 11 12.45 -37.63 -8.59
N ALA A 12 11.20 -37.71 -9.05
CA ALA A 12 10.48 -36.55 -9.56
C ALA A 12 10.00 -35.69 -8.38
N ALA A 13 10.81 -34.73 -7.96
CA ALA A 13 10.40 -33.70 -6.99
C ALA A 13 9.36 -32.77 -7.67
N SER A 14 8.09 -32.96 -7.34
CA SER A 14 7.02 -32.08 -7.79
C SER A 14 7.09 -30.77 -7.00
N LEU A 15 7.60 -29.72 -7.63
CA LEU A 15 7.53 -28.35 -7.12
C LEU A 15 6.07 -27.88 -7.17
N LEU A 16 5.36 -28.00 -6.05
CA LEU A 16 4.11 -27.28 -5.84
C LEU A 16 4.46 -25.79 -5.70
N ALA A 17 4.34 -25.04 -6.79
CA ALA A 17 4.30 -23.60 -6.74
C ALA A 17 3.03 -23.19 -5.99
N VAL A 18 3.16 -22.81 -4.71
CA VAL A 18 2.09 -22.15 -3.97
C VAL A 18 1.94 -20.77 -4.60
N ALA A 19 0.96 -20.63 -5.50
CA ALA A 19 0.53 -19.31 -5.94
C ALA A 19 -0.01 -18.58 -4.70
N ALA A 20 0.67 -17.50 -4.28
CA ALA A 20 0.16 -16.63 -3.25
C ALA A 20 -1.19 -16.08 -3.73
N GLN A 21 -2.29 -16.61 -3.20
CA GLN A 21 -3.58 -15.95 -3.30
C GLN A 21 -3.42 -14.61 -2.58
N ALA A 22 -3.48 -13.51 -3.34
CA ALA A 22 -3.60 -12.18 -2.76
C ALA A 22 -4.88 -12.18 -1.93
N GLY A 23 -4.73 -12.31 -0.62
CA GLY A 23 -5.84 -12.18 0.32
C GLY A 23 -6.40 -10.77 0.30
N THR A 24 -7.64 -10.60 0.75
CA THR A 24 -8.21 -9.28 0.99
C THR A 24 -7.24 -8.46 1.87
N PRO A 25 -6.84 -7.25 1.46
CA PRO A 25 -5.96 -6.43 2.28
C PRO A 25 -6.62 -6.08 3.62
N PRO A 26 -5.83 -5.80 4.66
CA PRO A 26 -6.36 -5.59 5.99
C PRO A 26 -7.17 -4.29 6.10
N ALA A 27 -8.21 -4.32 6.93
CA ALA A 27 -9.06 -3.16 7.21
C ALA A 27 -8.43 -2.29 8.31
N ILE A 28 -7.56 -1.35 7.90
CA ILE A 28 -6.68 -0.59 8.82
C ILE A 28 -7.07 0.88 8.98
N TYR A 29 -8.22 1.30 8.49
CA TYR A 29 -8.73 2.67 8.62
C TYR A 29 -10.25 2.65 8.77
N THR A 30 -10.88 3.77 9.16
CA THR A 30 -12.35 3.88 9.21
C THR A 30 -12.91 4.70 8.05
N ALA A 31 -14.15 4.42 7.64
CA ALA A 31 -14.80 5.19 6.57
C ALA A 31 -14.85 6.71 6.84
N PRO A 32 -15.11 7.20 8.09
CA PRO A 32 -15.00 8.61 8.42
C PRO A 32 -13.61 9.21 8.17
N GLN A 33 -12.53 8.50 8.54
CA GLN A 33 -11.16 8.97 8.27
C GLN A 33 -10.90 9.14 6.77
N ALA A 34 -11.27 8.15 5.96
CA ALA A 34 -11.08 8.27 4.51
C ALA A 34 -11.92 9.40 3.89
N GLN A 35 -13.10 9.68 4.45
CA GLN A 35 -13.93 10.79 3.98
C GLN A 35 -13.37 12.15 4.37
N ALA A 36 -12.87 12.32 5.59
CA ALA A 36 -12.12 13.52 6.00
C ALA A 36 -10.86 13.69 5.14
N GLY A 37 -10.14 12.59 4.92
CA GLY A 37 -8.92 12.55 4.12
C GLY A 37 -9.11 12.96 2.67
N ALA A 38 -10.26 12.67 2.07
CA ALA A 38 -10.59 13.17 0.73
C ALA A 38 -10.65 14.70 0.70
N SER A 39 -11.18 15.33 1.75
CA SER A 39 -11.25 16.79 1.87
C SER A 39 -9.86 17.40 2.10
N ASP A 40 -9.07 16.82 3.02
CA ASP A 40 -7.71 17.27 3.29
C ASP A 40 -6.80 17.09 2.07
N PHE A 41 -6.92 15.97 1.36
CA PHE A 41 -6.17 15.71 0.13
C PHE A 41 -6.51 16.73 -0.96
N SER A 42 -7.80 17.05 -1.13
CA SER A 42 -8.23 18.06 -2.11
C SER A 42 -7.62 19.44 -1.83
N GLN A 43 -7.44 19.80 -0.56
CA GLN A 43 -6.92 21.10 -0.15
C GLN A 43 -5.39 21.17 -0.23
N ASN A 44 -4.71 20.07 0.08
CA ASN A 44 -3.27 20.09 0.34
C ASN A 44 -2.41 19.33 -0.69
N CYS A 45 -3.00 18.40 -1.45
CA CYS A 45 -2.25 17.42 -2.24
C CYS A 45 -2.63 17.42 -3.73
N ALA A 46 -3.91 17.64 -4.03
CA ALA A 46 -4.48 17.45 -5.38
C ALA A 46 -3.84 18.34 -6.46
N MET A 47 -3.32 19.51 -6.09
CA MET A 47 -2.62 20.40 -7.03
C MET A 47 -1.44 19.70 -7.73
N CYS A 48 -0.74 18.80 -7.03
CA CYS A 48 0.41 18.08 -7.58
C CYS A 48 0.05 16.64 -7.95
N HIS A 49 -0.71 15.95 -7.11
CA HIS A 49 -1.00 14.52 -7.25
C HIS A 49 -2.29 14.20 -8.03
N GLY A 50 -2.97 15.22 -8.55
CA GLY A 50 -4.22 15.08 -9.29
C GLY A 50 -5.43 14.91 -8.36
N ALA A 51 -6.63 15.28 -8.83
CA ALA A 51 -7.85 15.25 -8.02
C ALA A 51 -8.29 13.82 -7.64
N ASN A 52 -7.87 12.83 -8.43
CA ASN A 52 -8.16 11.41 -8.30
C ASN A 52 -6.92 10.58 -7.94
N LEU A 53 -5.83 11.21 -7.49
CA LEU A 53 -4.53 10.59 -7.20
C LEU A 53 -3.79 10.08 -8.46
N GLU A 54 -4.23 10.49 -9.64
CA GLU A 54 -3.73 10.06 -10.95
C GLU A 54 -2.34 10.62 -11.28
N GLY A 55 -1.82 11.54 -10.46
CA GLY A 55 -0.55 12.22 -10.67
C GLY A 55 -0.68 13.46 -11.54
N GLY A 56 0.45 14.12 -11.77
CA GLY A 56 0.55 15.37 -12.52
C GLY A 56 1.93 15.97 -12.35
N ALA A 57 2.03 17.06 -11.59
CA ALA A 57 3.33 17.60 -11.17
C ALA A 57 4.04 16.70 -10.14
N GLY A 58 3.27 15.96 -9.34
CA GLY A 58 3.75 14.89 -8.48
C GLY A 58 3.38 13.50 -9.04
N PRO A 59 3.96 12.42 -8.49
CA PRO A 59 3.65 11.05 -8.92
C PRO A 59 2.19 10.68 -8.64
N ALA A 60 1.69 9.67 -9.36
CA ALA A 60 0.43 9.03 -9.01
C ALA A 60 0.50 8.36 -7.64
N LEU A 61 -0.61 8.38 -6.90
CA LEU A 61 -0.75 7.77 -5.57
C LEU A 61 -1.83 6.66 -5.56
N VAL A 62 -2.19 6.15 -6.74
CA VAL A 62 -3.18 5.08 -6.92
C VAL A 62 -2.77 4.12 -8.02
N GLY A 63 -3.18 2.85 -7.89
CA GLY A 63 -2.98 1.80 -8.88
C GLY A 63 -1.62 1.12 -8.80
N GLN A 64 -1.41 0.15 -9.69
CA GLN A 64 -0.17 -0.67 -9.70
C GLN A 64 1.08 0.16 -10.01
N ALA A 65 0.96 1.26 -10.75
CA ALA A 65 2.08 2.15 -11.04
C ALA A 65 2.59 2.87 -9.77
N PHE A 66 1.71 3.12 -8.81
CA PHE A 66 2.07 3.66 -7.50
C PHE A 66 2.57 2.55 -6.57
N ALA A 67 1.78 1.48 -6.39
CA ALA A 67 2.04 0.47 -5.38
C ALA A 67 1.77 -0.94 -5.90
N SER A 68 2.71 -1.48 -6.64
CA SER A 68 2.74 -2.91 -7.01
C SER A 68 3.41 -3.74 -5.92
N ALA A 69 3.19 -5.04 -5.94
CA ALA A 69 3.90 -5.98 -5.06
C ALA A 69 5.44 -5.89 -5.21
N SER A 70 5.95 -5.54 -6.40
CA SER A 70 7.39 -5.38 -6.63
C SER A 70 8.00 -4.12 -6.03
N ASN A 71 7.20 -3.11 -5.67
CA ASN A 71 7.71 -1.91 -5.02
C ASN A 71 8.18 -2.18 -3.58
N ASN A 72 7.66 -3.23 -2.93
CA ASN A 72 7.95 -3.56 -1.53
C ASN A 72 7.68 -2.39 -0.54
N TYR A 73 6.70 -1.55 -0.84
CA TYR A 73 6.29 -0.49 0.07
C TYR A 73 5.52 -1.05 1.26
N THR A 74 5.63 -0.35 2.39
CA THR A 74 4.77 -0.56 3.55
C THR A 74 3.93 0.68 3.79
N VAL A 75 2.81 0.50 4.50
CA VAL A 75 1.96 1.60 4.97
C VAL A 75 2.79 2.63 5.75
N GLY A 76 3.67 2.18 6.65
CA GLY A 76 4.50 3.08 7.45
C GLY A 76 5.59 3.81 6.66
N ALA A 77 6.15 3.18 5.61
CA ALA A 77 7.10 3.86 4.74
C ALA A 77 6.41 5.01 3.98
N ILE A 78 5.24 4.73 3.38
CA ILE A 78 4.45 5.76 2.68
C ILE A 78 3.93 6.82 3.66
N PHE A 79 3.50 6.43 4.86
CA PHE A 79 3.07 7.39 5.87
C PHE A 79 4.20 8.32 6.34
N THR A 80 5.43 7.80 6.43
CA THR A 80 6.62 8.59 6.77
C THR A 80 6.92 9.63 5.70
N GLU A 81 6.87 9.24 4.43
CA GLU A 81 7.00 10.17 3.29
C GLU A 81 5.90 11.23 3.32
N LEU A 82 4.64 10.80 3.54
CA LEU A 82 3.49 11.69 3.65
C LEU A 82 3.64 12.71 4.79
N SER A 83 4.01 12.28 6.00
CA SER A 83 4.02 13.16 7.17
C SER A 83 5.25 14.03 7.29
N GLN A 84 6.39 13.61 6.70
CA GLN A 84 7.66 14.31 6.86
C GLN A 84 8.09 15.12 5.64
N GLN A 85 7.65 14.73 4.45
CA GLN A 85 8.10 15.36 3.19
C GLN A 85 6.99 16.07 2.45
N MET A 86 5.73 15.83 2.81
CA MET A 86 4.58 16.49 2.20
C MET A 86 3.93 17.52 3.14
N PRO A 87 3.23 18.52 2.57
CA PRO A 87 3.32 18.96 1.16
C PRO A 87 4.74 19.44 0.80
N ALA A 88 5.23 19.20 -0.42
CA ALA A 88 6.63 19.46 -0.79
C ALA A 88 7.12 20.92 -0.55
N GLY A 89 6.21 21.90 -0.64
CA GLY A 89 6.53 23.31 -0.36
C GLY A 89 6.50 23.67 1.13
N GLN A 90 5.88 22.85 1.97
CA GLN A 90 5.76 23.03 3.42
C GLN A 90 5.79 21.66 4.15
N PRO A 91 6.91 20.92 4.12
CA PRO A 91 6.97 19.58 4.71
C PRO A 91 6.60 19.58 6.19
N GLY A 92 5.78 18.62 6.63
CA GLY A 92 5.41 18.49 8.05
C GLY A 92 4.44 19.56 8.57
N SER A 93 3.81 20.33 7.68
CA SER A 93 2.93 21.45 8.07
C SER A 93 1.51 21.05 8.50
N LEU A 94 1.03 19.86 8.12
CA LEU A 94 -0.31 19.41 8.51
C LEU A 94 -0.31 18.79 9.91
N SER A 95 -1.48 18.78 10.55
CA SER A 95 -1.65 18.10 11.83
C SER A 95 -1.56 16.57 11.68
N HIS A 96 -1.29 15.87 12.78
CA HIS A 96 -1.26 14.41 12.79
C HIS A 96 -2.57 13.79 12.28
N THR A 97 -3.71 14.32 12.72
CA THR A 97 -5.04 13.85 12.27
C THR A 97 -5.23 14.02 10.76
N GLN A 98 -4.78 15.12 10.18
CA GLN A 98 -4.86 15.31 8.73
C GLN A 98 -4.00 14.30 7.97
N TYR A 99 -2.80 13.95 8.47
CA TYR A 99 -2.01 12.89 7.85
C TYR A 99 -2.64 11.51 7.99
N GLU A 100 -3.21 11.19 9.14
CA GLU A 100 -3.97 9.95 9.38
C GLU A 100 -5.12 9.81 8.38
N ASP A 101 -5.91 10.88 8.24
CA ASP A 101 -7.07 10.94 7.36
C ASP A 101 -6.66 10.84 5.88
N ILE A 102 -5.64 11.61 5.44
CA ILE A 102 -5.09 11.51 4.08
C ILE A 102 -4.60 10.09 3.79
N MET A 103 -3.92 9.44 4.75
CA MET A 103 -3.46 8.07 4.55
C MET A 103 -4.63 7.09 4.42
N ALA A 104 -5.67 7.25 5.23
CA ALA A 104 -6.91 6.47 5.12
C ALA A 104 -7.55 6.64 3.73
N TYR A 105 -7.55 7.85 3.18
CA TYR A 105 -8.04 8.12 1.83
C TYR A 105 -7.18 7.45 0.76
N ILE A 106 -5.85 7.52 0.84
CA ILE A 106 -4.95 6.83 -0.09
C ILE A 106 -5.19 5.31 -0.07
N LEU A 107 -5.34 4.72 1.12
CA LEU A 107 -5.65 3.30 1.28
C LEU A 107 -7.01 2.93 0.66
N GLN A 108 -8.05 3.73 0.90
CA GLN A 108 -9.36 3.56 0.28
C GLN A 108 -9.27 3.59 -1.25
N LYS A 109 -8.57 4.58 -1.82
CA LYS A 109 -8.40 4.72 -3.27
C LYS A 109 -7.62 3.56 -3.89
N ASN A 110 -6.76 2.91 -3.10
CA ASN A 110 -6.03 1.71 -3.49
C ASN A 110 -6.79 0.41 -3.15
N GLY A 111 -8.06 0.48 -2.77
CA GLY A 111 -8.95 -0.68 -2.62
C GLY A 111 -8.81 -1.45 -1.30
N TYR A 112 -8.25 -0.83 -0.27
CA TYR A 112 -8.29 -1.38 1.08
C TYR A 112 -9.71 -1.21 1.66
N PRO A 113 -10.29 -2.23 2.34
CA PRO A 113 -11.59 -2.10 2.97
C PRO A 113 -11.52 -1.20 4.22
N ALA A 114 -12.61 -0.49 4.50
CA ALA A 114 -12.76 0.20 5.77
C ALA A 114 -13.07 -0.81 6.90
N GLY A 115 -12.50 -0.57 8.07
CA GLY A 115 -12.71 -1.33 9.31
C GLY A 115 -13.33 -0.46 10.40
N SER A 116 -13.30 -0.99 11.63
CA SER A 116 -13.82 -0.32 12.83
C SER A 116 -12.76 0.41 13.66
N THR A 117 -11.48 0.22 13.34
CA THR A 117 -10.36 0.80 14.09
C THR A 117 -9.69 1.86 13.24
N ALA A 118 -9.57 3.06 13.80
CA ALA A 118 -8.88 4.16 13.16
C ALA A 118 -7.37 3.90 13.10
N ILE A 119 -6.74 4.30 11.99
CA ILE A 119 -5.29 4.43 11.97
C ILE A 119 -4.92 5.68 12.78
N SER A 120 -3.91 5.57 13.63
CA SER A 120 -3.35 6.73 14.35
C SER A 120 -1.94 7.00 13.85
N TYR A 121 -1.43 8.21 14.08
CA TYR A 121 -0.11 8.64 13.67
C TYR A 121 0.95 7.68 14.21
N ASP A 122 0.93 7.42 15.51
CA ASP A 122 1.89 6.51 16.16
C ASP A 122 1.81 5.08 15.62
N LYS A 123 0.61 4.62 15.26
CA LYS A 123 0.43 3.27 14.69
C LYS A 123 0.87 3.22 13.23
N ALA A 124 0.60 4.26 12.46
CA ALA A 124 0.98 4.38 11.07
C ALA A 124 2.51 4.47 10.94
N MET A 125 3.14 5.22 11.83
CA MET A 125 4.59 5.30 11.95
C MET A 125 5.15 3.90 12.26
N GLY A 126 5.89 3.33 11.32
CA GLY A 126 6.45 1.99 11.43
C GLY A 126 5.48 0.85 11.13
N ASP A 127 4.28 1.12 10.61
CA ASP A 127 3.38 0.05 10.14
C ASP A 127 4.06 -0.75 9.01
N THR A 128 4.22 -2.06 9.22
CA THR A 128 4.90 -2.98 8.31
C THR A 128 3.96 -3.67 7.32
N THR A 129 2.67 -3.32 7.34
CA THR A 129 1.68 -3.84 6.38
C THR A 129 2.14 -3.51 4.97
N PRO A 130 2.30 -4.50 4.08
CA PRO A 130 2.61 -4.24 2.69
C PRO A 130 1.54 -3.35 2.05
N LEU A 131 1.98 -2.28 1.39
CA LEU A 131 1.10 -1.43 0.61
C LEU A 131 1.13 -1.91 -0.84
N VAL A 132 0.08 -2.63 -1.22
CA VAL A 132 -0.13 -3.13 -2.59
C VAL A 132 -1.51 -2.70 -3.04
N SER A 133 -1.58 -1.95 -4.13
CA SER A 133 -2.83 -1.51 -4.70
C SER A 133 -3.68 -2.70 -5.13
N GLN A 134 -4.98 -2.65 -4.86
CA GLN A 134 -5.97 -3.63 -5.32
C GLN A 134 -6.69 -3.19 -6.59
N VAL A 135 -6.48 -1.94 -7.00
CA VAL A 135 -7.02 -1.40 -8.24
C VAL A 135 -5.98 -1.57 -9.36
N LYS A 136 -6.48 -1.89 -10.56
CA LYS A 136 -5.64 -2.13 -11.74
C LYS A 136 -5.22 -0.82 -12.39
#